data_AF-A0A1F8PV99-F1
#
_entry.id   AF-A0A1F8PV99-F1
#
_cell.length_a   1.000
_cell.length_b   1.000
_cell.length_c   1.000
_cell.angle_alpha   90.00
_cell.angle_beta   90.00
_cell.angle_gamma   90.00
#
_symmetry.space_group_name_H-M   'P 1'
#
loop_
_entity.id
_entity.type
_entity.pdbx_description
1 polymer ?
#
loop_
_entity_poly.entity_id
_entity_poly.type
_entity_poly.pdbx_seq_one_letter_code
_entity_poly.pdbx_strand_id
1 'polypeptide(L)'
;MATNKQKTAAKKNIKKAQQKWSAMSSRKHSLAQPEGRARAKVGTKGEGNYYRIVVRPKGDFTTFRYQDVGEKGHIQRLAGKRSSGSWGTQAWLISKGDAHIADGKLIPDTTDAKSLIQKLGTQPKRVKGDVFEAKDRPNIAEKKKPTEAQKKAWMANIKKAQLANARRYRNKKK
;
A
#
# COMPACT_ATOMS: atom_id res chain seq x y z
N MET A 1 51.19 -6.93 -10.21
CA MET A 1 50.89 -6.65 -8.78
C MET A 1 50.79 -5.15 -8.55
N ALA A 2 49.88 -4.68 -7.70
CA ALA A 2 49.76 -3.25 -7.37
C ALA A 2 50.95 -2.77 -6.53
N THR A 3 51.51 -1.62 -6.89
CA THR A 3 52.67 -1.02 -6.20
C THR A 3 52.31 -0.53 -4.80
N ASN A 4 53.31 -0.40 -3.91
CA ASN A 4 53.08 0.09 -2.54
C ASN A 4 52.47 1.50 -2.51
N LYS A 5 52.79 2.34 -3.50
CA LYS A 5 52.21 3.67 -3.70
C LYS A 5 50.71 3.58 -4.08
N GLN A 6 50.34 2.63 -4.94
CA GLN A 6 48.94 2.38 -5.29
C GLN A 6 48.14 1.85 -4.08
N LYS A 7 48.71 0.94 -3.28
CA LYS A 7 48.07 0.41 -2.07
C LYS A 7 47.83 1.50 -1.01
N THR A 8 48.79 2.40 -0.80
CA THR A 8 48.64 3.51 0.15
C THR A 8 47.64 4.57 -0.33
N ALA A 9 47.65 4.90 -1.63
CA ALA A 9 46.64 5.78 -2.22
C ALA A 9 45.23 5.20 -2.09
N ALA A 10 45.05 3.91 -2.36
CA ALA A 10 43.77 3.22 -2.19
C ALA A 10 43.28 3.29 -0.72
N LYS A 11 44.13 2.97 0.26
CA LYS A 11 43.79 3.09 1.69
C LYS A 11 43.38 4.51 2.09
N LYS A 12 44.11 5.54 1.62
CA LYS A 12 43.75 6.94 1.88
C LYS A 12 42.40 7.32 1.27
N ASN A 13 42.12 6.85 0.05
CA ASN A 13 40.86 7.11 -0.62
C ASN A 13 39.68 6.41 0.08
N ILE A 14 39.85 5.16 0.52
CA ILE A 14 38.85 4.43 1.31
C ILE A 14 38.56 5.17 2.62
N LYS A 15 39.59 5.63 3.34
CA LYS A 15 39.42 6.38 4.59
C LYS A 15 38.67 7.70 4.37
N LYS A 16 39.01 8.45 3.32
CA LYS A 16 38.29 9.68 2.93
C LYS A 16 36.83 9.40 2.55
N ALA A 17 36.57 8.31 1.85
CA ALA A 17 35.21 7.90 1.49
C ALA A 17 34.39 7.49 2.73
N GLN A 18 34.99 6.73 3.66
CA GLN A 18 34.36 6.38 4.93
C GLN A 18 34.05 7.60 5.79
N GLN A 19 34.96 8.57 5.89
CA GLN A 19 34.74 9.82 6.62
C GLN A 19 33.61 10.66 6.00
N LYS A 20 33.58 10.77 4.67
CA LYS A 20 32.45 11.41 3.97
C LYS A 20 31.15 10.67 4.20
N TRP A 21 31.19 9.33 4.22
CA TRP A 21 30.02 8.50 4.49
C TRP A 21 29.50 8.73 5.90
N SER A 22 30.33 8.59 6.94
CA SER A 22 29.91 8.79 8.34
C SER A 22 29.42 10.21 8.65
N ALA A 23 29.91 11.21 7.91
CA ALA A 23 29.50 12.61 8.08
C ALA A 23 28.19 12.97 7.33
N MET A 24 27.61 12.05 6.54
CA MET A 24 26.36 12.32 5.82
C MET A 24 25.14 12.21 6.75
N SER A 25 24.17 13.10 6.55
CA SER A 25 22.86 12.95 7.20
C SER A 25 22.09 11.78 6.59
N SER A 26 21.11 11.22 7.32
CA SER A 26 20.26 10.14 6.82
C SER A 26 19.66 10.41 5.42
N ARG A 27 19.28 11.67 5.14
CA ARG A 27 18.79 12.11 3.83
C ARG A 27 19.88 12.07 2.75
N LYS A 28 21.10 12.49 3.06
CA LYS A 28 22.25 12.42 2.13
C LYS A 28 22.66 10.97 1.87
N HIS A 29 22.63 10.11 2.89
CA HIS A 29 22.82 8.66 2.72
C HIS A 29 21.82 8.05 1.74
N SER A 30 20.53 8.33 1.92
CA SER A 30 19.48 7.82 1.03
C SER A 30 19.62 8.31 -0.42
N LEU A 31 20.10 9.54 -0.63
CA LEU A 31 20.34 10.09 -1.97
C LEU A 31 21.62 9.55 -2.63
N ALA A 32 22.63 9.19 -1.83
CA ALA A 32 23.91 8.67 -2.28
C ALA A 32 23.89 7.18 -2.63
N GLN A 33 22.89 6.42 -2.15
CA GLN A 33 22.74 5.00 -2.51
C GLN A 33 22.28 4.84 -3.97
N PRO A 34 23.10 4.21 -4.85
CA PRO A 34 22.78 4.05 -6.27
C PRO A 34 21.54 3.16 -6.50
N GLU A 35 21.37 2.13 -5.67
CA GLU A 35 20.37 1.06 -5.83
C GLU A 35 18.92 1.56 -5.76
N GLY A 36 18.65 2.62 -4.99
CA GLY A 36 17.31 3.18 -4.81
C GLY A 36 16.88 4.17 -5.89
N ARG A 37 17.83 4.81 -6.59
CA ARG A 37 17.56 5.88 -7.57
C ARG A 37 17.03 5.36 -8.90
N ALA A 38 17.50 4.20 -9.34
CA ALA A 38 17.11 3.58 -10.61
C ALA A 38 15.84 2.71 -10.50
N ARG A 39 15.35 2.43 -9.28
CA ARG A 39 14.20 1.54 -9.10
C ARG A 39 12.93 2.20 -9.63
N ALA A 40 12.32 1.58 -10.64
CA ALA A 40 11.02 1.98 -11.14
C ALA A 40 9.96 1.84 -10.04
N LYS A 41 8.94 2.70 -10.06
CA LYS A 41 7.80 2.56 -9.15
C LYS A 41 7.07 1.26 -9.49
N VAL A 42 6.57 0.56 -8.46
CA VAL A 42 5.77 -0.65 -8.63
C VAL A 42 4.67 -0.43 -9.67
N GLY A 43 4.58 -1.34 -10.63
CA GLY A 43 3.63 -1.34 -11.75
C GLY A 43 3.99 -0.44 -12.94
N THR A 44 4.92 0.51 -12.83
CA THR A 44 5.18 1.49 -13.92
C THR A 44 5.83 0.90 -15.17
N LYS A 45 6.57 -0.20 -15.05
CA LYS A 45 7.16 -0.91 -16.18
C LYS A 45 6.27 -2.06 -16.72
N GLY A 46 5.14 -2.36 -16.08
CA GLY A 46 4.40 -3.61 -16.32
C GLY A 46 5.08 -4.87 -15.73
N GLU A 47 6.26 -4.68 -15.13
CA GLU A 47 7.07 -5.71 -14.49
C GLU A 47 6.89 -5.65 -12.96
N GLY A 48 6.97 -6.81 -12.30
CA GLY A 48 6.81 -6.97 -10.86
C GLY A 48 5.48 -7.63 -10.47
N ASN A 49 5.29 -7.80 -9.16
CA ASN A 49 4.28 -8.70 -8.60
C ASN A 49 2.94 -8.04 -8.26
N TYR A 50 2.78 -6.73 -8.53
CA TYR A 50 1.59 -5.99 -8.10
C TYR A 50 1.05 -5.07 -9.20
N TYR A 51 -0.27 -5.01 -9.30
CA TYR A 51 -0.99 -3.89 -9.90
C TYR A 51 -1.07 -2.73 -8.92
N ARG A 52 -0.91 -1.51 -9.41
CA ARG A 52 -0.93 -0.29 -8.60
C ARG A 52 -2.15 0.56 -8.93
N ILE A 53 -3.05 0.74 -7.98
CA ILE A 53 -4.22 1.62 -8.10
C ILE A 53 -3.93 2.92 -7.35
N VAL A 54 -3.67 4.00 -8.07
CA VAL A 54 -3.47 5.35 -7.51
C VAL A 54 -4.83 5.95 -7.18
N VAL A 55 -5.00 6.37 -5.93
CA VAL A 55 -6.25 6.99 -5.45
C VAL A 55 -6.12 8.48 -5.14
N ARG A 56 -4.89 8.95 -4.97
CA ARG A 56 -4.57 10.35 -4.69
C ARG A 56 -3.24 10.76 -5.34
N PRO A 57 -3.10 12.04 -5.74
CA PRO A 57 -1.87 12.51 -6.34
C PRO A 57 -0.72 12.45 -5.34
N LYS A 58 0.49 12.18 -5.84
CA LYS A 58 1.69 12.07 -5.01
C LYS A 58 2.01 13.41 -4.30
N GLY A 59 1.70 14.54 -4.95
CA GLY A 59 2.01 15.89 -4.46
C GLY A 59 1.37 16.24 -3.12
N ASP A 60 0.29 15.56 -2.74
CA ASP A 60 -0.40 15.77 -1.47
C ASP A 60 0.40 15.26 -0.26
N PHE A 61 1.50 14.54 -0.48
CA PHE A 61 2.21 13.79 0.55
C PHE A 61 3.72 14.06 0.54
N THR A 62 4.29 14.08 1.75
CA THR A 62 5.72 14.32 2.00
C THR A 62 6.50 13.03 2.22
N THR A 63 5.91 12.07 2.94
CA THR A 63 6.55 10.80 3.32
C THR A 63 5.60 9.64 3.05
N PHE A 64 6.15 8.49 2.63
CA PHE A 64 5.36 7.30 2.30
C PHE A 64 5.78 6.10 3.14
N ARG A 65 4.82 5.20 3.41
CA ARG A 65 5.04 3.90 4.06
C ARG A 65 4.15 2.83 3.43
N TYR A 66 4.69 1.63 3.26
CA TYR A 66 3.93 0.44 2.87
C TYR A 66 3.40 -0.26 4.12
N GLN A 67 2.18 -0.78 4.01
CA GLN A 67 1.51 -1.54 5.05
C GLN A 67 0.74 -2.67 4.38
N ASP A 68 0.99 -3.92 4.76
CA ASP A 68 0.14 -5.04 4.34
C ASP A 68 -1.26 -4.88 4.95
N VAL A 69 -2.29 -5.21 4.18
CA VAL A 69 -3.69 -5.17 4.60
C VAL A 69 -4.28 -6.55 4.32
N GLY A 70 -4.54 -7.31 5.38
CA GLY A 70 -4.91 -8.72 5.28
C GLY A 70 -3.67 -9.61 5.32
N GLU A 71 -3.66 -10.64 4.48
CA GLU A 71 -2.53 -11.58 4.38
C GLU A 71 -1.30 -10.91 3.75
N LYS A 72 -0.13 -11.30 4.25
CA LYS A 72 1.14 -10.70 3.85
C LYS A 72 1.40 -10.95 2.36
N GLY A 73 1.68 -9.89 1.60
CA GLY A 73 2.06 -9.99 0.19
C GLY A 73 0.90 -10.04 -0.81
N HIS A 74 -0.35 -9.98 -0.33
CA HIS A 74 -1.55 -9.96 -1.17
C HIS A 74 -1.95 -8.53 -1.54
N ILE A 75 -2.43 -7.79 -0.55
CA ILE A 75 -2.83 -6.39 -0.71
C ILE A 75 -1.95 -5.51 0.18
N GLN A 76 -1.35 -4.49 -0.43
CA GLN A 76 -0.60 -3.48 0.31
C GLN A 76 -1.19 -2.09 0.13
N ARG A 77 -1.16 -1.34 1.21
CA ARG A 77 -1.50 0.08 1.25
C ARG A 77 -0.23 0.90 1.20
N LEU A 78 -0.11 1.76 0.20
CA LEU A 78 0.87 2.83 0.19
C LEU A 78 0.25 4.07 0.86
N ALA A 79 0.53 4.23 2.15
CA ALA A 79 0.09 5.37 2.93
C ALA A 79 1.08 6.53 2.75
N GLY A 80 0.55 7.75 2.61
CA GLY A 80 1.30 8.99 2.59
C GLY A 80 0.96 9.87 3.79
N LYS A 81 1.96 10.52 4.37
CA LYS A 81 1.80 11.60 5.36
C LYS A 81 1.72 12.93 4.63
N ARG A 82 0.72 13.75 4.94
CA ARG A 82 0.55 15.10 4.38
C ARG A 82 1.43 16.12 5.11
N SER A 83 1.57 17.31 4.54
CA SER A 83 2.17 18.48 5.21
C SER A 83 1.50 18.79 6.55
N SER A 84 0.18 18.64 6.64
CA SER A 84 -0.59 18.80 7.89
C SER A 84 -0.32 17.72 8.95
N GLY A 85 0.49 16.72 8.65
CA GLY A 85 0.78 15.59 9.55
C GLY A 85 -0.23 14.44 9.49
N SER A 86 -1.41 14.66 8.90
CA SER A 86 -2.41 13.61 8.67
C SER A 86 -1.91 12.53 7.71
N TRP A 87 -2.37 11.29 7.90
CA TRP A 87 -2.11 10.20 6.96
C TRP A 87 -3.27 9.99 5.99
N GLY A 88 -2.96 9.49 4.80
CA GLY A 88 -3.95 9.08 3.81
C GLY A 88 -3.43 7.98 2.91
N THR A 89 -4.31 7.28 2.21
CA THR A 89 -3.90 6.33 1.19
C THR A 89 -3.53 7.08 -0.08
N GLN A 90 -2.33 6.83 -0.61
CA GLN A 90 -1.91 7.33 -1.93
C GLN A 90 -2.24 6.33 -3.03
N ALA A 91 -1.94 5.05 -2.77
CA ALA A 91 -2.23 3.96 -3.69
C ALA A 91 -2.49 2.65 -2.95
N TRP A 92 -3.24 1.77 -3.62
CA TRP A 92 -3.35 0.36 -3.28
C TRP A 92 -2.49 -0.46 -4.23
N LEU A 93 -1.85 -1.50 -3.71
CA LEU A 93 -1.15 -2.51 -4.47
C LEU A 93 -1.90 -3.82 -4.30
N ILE A 94 -2.28 -4.46 -5.41
CA ILE A 94 -2.93 -5.77 -5.42
C ILE A 94 -1.97 -6.74 -6.11
N SER A 95 -1.66 -7.85 -5.46
CA SER A 95 -0.80 -8.88 -6.03
C SER A 95 -1.38 -9.39 -7.35
N LYS A 96 -0.51 -9.73 -8.30
CA LYS A 96 -0.91 -10.38 -9.56
C LYS A 96 -1.50 -11.78 -9.36
N GLY A 97 -1.34 -12.37 -8.17
CA GLY A 97 -2.05 -13.59 -7.79
C GLY A 97 -3.50 -13.36 -7.32
N ASP A 98 -3.87 -12.12 -6.99
CA ASP A 98 -5.19 -11.77 -6.47
C ASP A 98 -6.09 -11.06 -7.48
N ALA A 99 -5.55 -10.76 -8.66
CA ALA A 99 -6.24 -10.07 -9.74
C ALA A 99 -5.56 -10.34 -11.08
N HIS A 100 -6.28 -10.13 -12.18
CA HIS A 100 -5.74 -10.13 -13.52
C HIS A 100 -6.33 -9.00 -14.37
N ILE A 101 -5.80 -8.80 -15.57
CA ILE A 101 -6.33 -7.84 -16.53
C ILE A 101 -7.11 -8.62 -17.60
N ALA A 102 -8.39 -8.29 -17.77
CA ALA A 102 -9.23 -8.76 -18.87
C ALA A 102 -9.91 -7.57 -19.52
N ASP A 103 -9.90 -7.49 -20.86
CA ASP A 103 -10.46 -6.38 -21.65
C ASP A 103 -9.98 -4.99 -21.19
N GLY A 104 -8.71 -4.89 -20.78
CA GLY A 104 -8.12 -3.65 -20.25
C GLY A 104 -8.62 -3.23 -18.86
N LYS A 105 -9.46 -4.03 -18.21
CA LYS A 105 -9.99 -3.81 -16.86
C LYS A 105 -9.27 -4.70 -15.85
N LEU A 106 -9.08 -4.16 -14.64
CA LEU A 106 -8.56 -4.93 -13.52
C LEU A 106 -9.70 -5.76 -12.90
N ILE A 107 -9.62 -7.09 -13.00
CA ILE A 107 -10.58 -8.04 -12.47
C ILE A 107 -10.00 -8.68 -11.20
N PRO A 108 -10.69 -8.60 -10.05
CA PRO A 108 -10.25 -9.25 -8.82
C PRO A 108 -10.60 -10.74 -8.82
N ASP A 109 -9.64 -11.57 -8.42
CA ASP A 109 -9.80 -13.03 -8.31
C ASP A 109 -10.09 -13.48 -6.88
N THR A 110 -9.65 -12.70 -5.89
CA THR A 110 -9.90 -13.00 -4.46
C THR A 110 -10.98 -12.11 -3.85
N THR A 111 -11.58 -12.58 -2.75
CA THR A 111 -12.61 -11.85 -2.01
C THR A 111 -12.10 -10.51 -1.49
N ASP A 112 -10.84 -10.44 -1.07
CA ASP A 112 -10.23 -9.24 -0.52
C ASP A 112 -9.97 -8.21 -1.62
N ALA A 113 -9.45 -8.63 -2.78
CA ALA A 113 -9.28 -7.76 -3.93
C ALA A 113 -10.64 -7.23 -4.44
N LYS A 114 -11.66 -8.09 -4.45
CA LYS A 114 -13.04 -7.72 -4.81
C LYS A 114 -13.61 -6.69 -3.84
N SER A 115 -13.45 -6.92 -2.54
CA SER A 115 -13.88 -5.99 -1.49
C SER A 115 -13.17 -4.64 -1.58
N LEU A 116 -11.88 -4.64 -1.90
CA LEU A 116 -11.11 -3.42 -2.10
C LEU A 116 -11.63 -2.62 -3.30
N ILE A 117 -11.76 -3.25 -4.47
CA ILE A 117 -12.21 -2.57 -5.70
C ILE A 117 -13.63 -2.01 -5.53
N GLN A 118 -14.53 -2.74 -4.87
CA GLN A 118 -15.89 -2.27 -4.59
C GLN A 118 -15.95 -1.05 -3.66
N LYS A 119 -14.98 -0.89 -2.75
CA LYS A 119 -14.91 0.25 -1.82
C LYS A 119 -14.35 1.52 -2.45
N LEU A 120 -13.69 1.42 -3.60
CA LEU A 120 -13.19 2.59 -4.32
C LEU A 120 -14.35 3.44 -4.83
N GLY A 121 -14.14 4.75 -4.91
CA GLY A 121 -15.17 5.68 -5.38
C GLY A 121 -15.46 5.54 -6.88
N THR A 122 -14.54 4.96 -7.65
CA THR A 122 -14.73 4.64 -9.07
C THR A 122 -14.00 3.33 -9.40
N GLN A 123 -14.46 2.66 -10.46
CA GLN A 123 -13.72 1.50 -10.99
C GLN A 123 -12.32 1.92 -11.46
N PRO A 124 -11.26 1.13 -11.16
CA PRO A 124 -9.90 1.42 -11.61
C PRO A 124 -9.81 1.48 -13.14
N LYS A 125 -9.28 2.59 -13.66
CA LYS A 125 -9.00 2.78 -15.09
C LYS A 125 -7.51 2.67 -15.34
N ARG A 126 -7.12 1.90 -16.36
CA ARG A 126 -5.71 1.72 -16.70
C ARG A 126 -5.12 3.04 -17.22
N VAL A 127 -3.96 3.41 -16.71
CA VAL A 127 -3.23 4.61 -17.14
C VAL A 127 -1.98 4.23 -17.93
N LYS A 128 -1.15 3.34 -17.37
CA LYS A 128 0.07 2.85 -18.03
C LYS A 128 0.60 1.59 -17.37
N GLY A 129 1.17 0.66 -18.14
CA GLY A 129 1.71 -0.59 -17.59
C GLY A 129 0.66 -1.29 -16.71
N ASP A 130 1.02 -1.52 -15.45
CA ASP A 130 0.15 -2.09 -14.40
C ASP A 130 -0.38 -1.02 -13.42
N VAL A 131 -0.36 0.25 -13.83
CA VAL A 131 -0.86 1.38 -13.05
C VAL A 131 -2.27 1.73 -13.50
N PHE A 132 -3.16 1.79 -12.51
CA PHE A 132 -4.54 2.19 -12.62
C PHE A 132 -4.80 3.44 -11.77
N GLU A 133 -5.83 4.18 -12.11
CA GLU A 133 -6.34 5.30 -11.33
C GLU A 133 -7.79 5.06 -10.93
N ALA A 134 -8.11 5.40 -9.69
CA ALA A 134 -9.46 5.36 -9.15
C ALA A 134 -9.66 6.53 -8.18
N LYS A 135 -10.91 6.90 -7.89
CA LYS A 135 -11.18 7.78 -6.74
C LYS A 135 -11.07 6.97 -5.45
N ASP A 136 -10.52 7.59 -4.42
CA ASP A 136 -10.60 7.06 -3.06
C ASP A 136 -12.07 6.87 -2.65
N ARG A 137 -12.29 6.09 -1.59
CA ARG A 137 -13.65 5.81 -1.07
C ARG A 137 -14.44 7.12 -0.89
N PRO A 138 -15.76 7.13 -1.16
CA PRO A 138 -16.58 8.32 -1.01
C PRO A 138 -16.43 8.93 0.39
N ASN A 139 -16.29 10.26 0.47
CA ASN A 139 -16.32 10.95 1.75
C ASN A 139 -17.76 10.96 2.28
N ILE A 140 -18.06 10.07 3.22
CA ILE A 140 -19.38 10.03 3.88
C ILE A 140 -19.42 11.15 4.91
N ALA A 141 -20.27 12.15 4.69
CA ALA A 141 -20.51 13.24 5.63
C ALA A 141 -20.83 12.68 7.03
N GLU A 142 -20.34 13.33 8.10
CA GLU A 142 -20.47 12.81 9.47
C GLU A 142 -21.92 12.57 9.89
N LYS A 143 -22.84 13.43 9.47
CA LYS A 143 -24.29 13.27 9.66
C LYS A 143 -24.89 11.99 9.06
N LYS A 144 -24.20 11.39 8.07
CA LYS A 144 -24.60 10.12 7.43
C LYS A 144 -23.88 8.92 8.04
N LYS A 145 -22.92 9.11 8.95
CA LYS A 145 -22.29 8.02 9.68
C LYS A 145 -23.24 7.53 10.77
N PRO A 146 -23.23 6.23 11.12
CA PRO A 146 -24.08 5.71 12.19
C PRO A 146 -23.75 6.39 13.52
N THR A 147 -24.78 6.84 14.25
CA THR A 147 -24.62 7.36 15.62
C THR A 147 -24.21 6.24 16.59
N GLU A 148 -23.65 6.57 17.75
CA GLU A 148 -23.27 5.57 18.75
C GLU A 148 -24.47 4.72 19.20
N ALA A 149 -25.65 5.32 19.32
CA ALA A 149 -26.88 4.59 19.62
C ALA A 149 -27.23 3.58 18.52
N GLN A 150 -27.11 3.97 17.24
CA GLN A 150 -27.34 3.07 16.10
C GLN A 150 -26.31 1.94 16.05
N LYS A 151 -25.03 2.20 16.36
CA LYS A 151 -24.00 1.15 16.43
C LYS A 151 -24.29 0.15 17.54
N LYS A 152 -24.68 0.62 18.74
CA LYS A 152 -25.06 -0.25 19.86
C LYS A 152 -26.28 -1.11 19.53
N ALA A 153 -27.31 -0.52 18.92
CA ALA A 153 -28.50 -1.25 18.48
C ALA A 153 -28.17 -2.31 17.42
N TRP A 154 -27.30 -1.97 16.46
CA TRP A 154 -26.84 -2.89 15.43
C TRP A 154 -26.08 -4.09 16.03
N MET A 155 -25.15 -3.84 16.96
CA MET A 155 -24.44 -4.92 17.68
C MET A 155 -25.38 -5.82 18.47
N ALA A 156 -26.37 -5.24 19.17
CA ALA A 156 -27.37 -6.00 19.90
C ALA A 156 -28.20 -6.90 18.98
N ASN A 157 -28.60 -6.39 17.81
CA ASN A 157 -29.34 -7.15 16.81
C ASN A 157 -28.50 -8.28 16.18
N ILE A 158 -27.23 -8.02 15.88
CA ILE A 158 -26.29 -9.08 15.43
C ILE A 158 -26.19 -10.18 16.48
N LYS A 159 -26.01 -9.82 17.77
CA LYS A 159 -25.92 -10.80 18.85
C LYS A 159 -27.21 -11.61 19.00
N LYS A 160 -28.38 -10.98 18.90
CA LYS A 160 -29.67 -11.68 18.87
C LYS A 160 -29.78 -12.64 17.70
N ALA A 161 -29.38 -12.22 16.51
CA ALA A 161 -29.39 -13.06 15.31
C ALA A 161 -28.43 -14.26 15.45
N GLN A 162 -27.22 -14.06 15.99
CA GLN A 162 -26.27 -15.13 16.27
C GLN A 162 -26.82 -16.15 17.27
N LEU A 163 -27.44 -15.69 18.36
CA LEU A 163 -28.07 -16.57 19.35
C LEU A 163 -29.24 -17.36 18.77
N ALA A 164 -30.09 -16.71 17.96
CA ALA A 164 -31.20 -17.38 17.27
C ALA A 164 -30.68 -18.43 16.29
N ASN A 165 -29.60 -18.13 15.56
CA ASN A 165 -28.98 -19.07 14.64
C ASN A 165 -28.36 -20.26 15.39
N ALA A 166 -27.63 -20.01 16.49
CA ALA A 166 -27.07 -21.05 17.34
C ALA A 166 -28.16 -21.99 17.92
N ARG A 167 -29.30 -21.44 18.36
CA ARG A 167 -30.46 -22.23 18.82
C ARG A 167 -31.05 -23.08 17.69
N ARG A 168 -31.21 -22.52 16.49
CA ARG A 168 -31.68 -23.27 15.30
C ARG A 168 -30.75 -24.43 14.97
N TYR A 169 -29.44 -24.22 14.95
CA TYR A 169 -28.46 -25.29 14.72
C TYR A 169 -28.51 -26.37 15.81
N ARG A 170 -28.70 -25.99 17.07
CA ARG A 170 -28.80 -26.93 18.21
C ARG A 170 -30.06 -27.81 18.13
N ASN A 171 -31.19 -27.23 17.72
CA ASN A 171 -32.45 -27.96 17.57
C ASN A 171 -32.49 -28.87 16.33
N LYS A 172 -31.62 -28.61 15.33
CA LYS A 172 -31.52 -29.44 14.11
C LYS A 172 -30.62 -30.67 14.28
N LYS A 173 -29.88 -30.76 15.40
CA LYS A 173 -29.01 -31.89 15.78
C LYS A 173 -29.63 -32.82 16.83
N LYS A 174 -30.81 -32.47 17.36
CA LYS A 174 -31.68 -33.37 18.13
C LYS A 174 -32.70 -33.97 17.18
#